data_AF-A0A950MYT3-F1
#
_entry.id   AF-A0A950MYT3-F1
#
_cell.length_a   1.000
_cell.length_b   1.000
_cell.length_c   1.000
_cell.angle_alpha   90.00
_cell.angle_beta   90.00
_cell.angle_gamma   90.00
#
_symmetry.space_group_name_H-M   'P 1'
#
loop_
_entity.id
_entity.type
_entity.pdbx_description
1 polymer ?
#
loop_
_entity_poly.entity_id
_entity_poly.type
_entity_poly.pdbx_seq_one_letter_code
_entity_poly.pdbx_strand_id
1 'polypeptide(L)' 'MELESQTFHLTKEEQQAALAHAYLELQLSPVAALRAAQADLLLLDGSSAVADAV' A
#
# COMPACT_ATOMS: atom_id res chain seq x y z
N MET A 1 13.62 -28.79 6.98
CA MET A 1 12.84 -28.09 5.94
C MET A 1 12.71 -26.65 6.40
N GLU A 2 13.61 -25.79 5.97
CA GLU A 2 13.54 -24.36 6.23
C GLU A 2 12.56 -23.79 5.20
N LEU A 3 11.38 -23.35 5.66
CA LEU A 3 10.49 -22.53 4.84
C LEU A 3 11.16 -21.16 4.73
N GLU A 4 12.02 -21.01 3.72
CA GLU A 4 12.46 -19.69 3.28
C GLU A 4 11.22 -18.83 3.13
N SER A 5 11.16 -17.74 3.90
CA SER A 5 10.04 -16.83 3.93
C SER A 5 9.98 -16.13 2.56
N GLN A 6 9.26 -16.72 1.61
CA GLN A 6 8.93 -16.08 0.35
C GLN A 6 8.14 -14.83 0.69
N THR A 7 8.82 -13.69 0.65
CA THR A 7 8.21 -12.40 0.89
C THR A 7 7.34 -12.13 -0.33
N PHE A 8 6.02 -12.27 -0.17
CA PHE A 8 5.08 -12.02 -1.24
C PHE A 8 5.04 -10.52 -1.52
N HIS A 9 5.53 -10.11 -2.69
CA HIS A 9 5.44 -8.73 -3.13
C HIS A 9 4.14 -8.53 -3.92
N LEU A 10 3.22 -7.76 -3.33
CA LEU A 10 2.01 -7.32 -4.02
C LEU A 10 2.37 -6.36 -5.16
N THR A 11 1.67 -6.48 -6.28
CA THR A 11 1.69 -5.47 -7.35
C THR A 11 1.13 -4.13 -6.84
N LYS A 12 1.45 -3.02 -7.51
CA LYS A 12 0.90 -1.70 -7.11
C LYS A 12 -0.63 -1.66 -7.10
N GLU A 13 -1.27 -2.37 -8.03
CA GLU A 13 -2.73 -2.49 -8.09
C GLU A 13 -3.28 -3.26 -6.89
N GLU A 14 -2.65 -4.37 -6.51
CA GLU A 14 -3.04 -5.16 -5.33
C GLU A 14 -2.82 -4.38 -4.03
N GLN A 15 -1.73 -3.63 -3.92
CA GLN A 15 -1.48 -2.76 -2.75
C GLN A 15 -2.54 -1.66 -2.65
N GLN A 16 -2.89 -1.02 -3.76
CA GLN A 16 -3.93 0.02 -3.79
C GLN A 16 -5.29 -0.56 -3.42
N ALA A 17 -5.62 -1.74 -3.94
CA ALA A 17 -6.87 -2.44 -3.63
C ALA A 17 -6.96 -2.81 -2.15
N ALA A 18 -5.87 -3.33 -1.57
CA ALA A 18 -5.80 -3.68 -0.16
C ALA A 18 -5.97 -2.45 0.75
N LEU A 19 -5.26 -1.35 0.46
CA LEU A 19 -5.40 -0.09 1.19
C LEU A 19 -6.82 0.48 1.06
N ALA A 20 -7.38 0.51 -0.15
CA ALA A 20 -8.74 0.99 -0.37
C ALA A 20 -9.77 0.16 0.40
N HIS A 21 -9.57 -1.16 0.48
CA HIS A 21 -10.43 -2.04 1.28
C HIS A 21 -10.35 -1.70 2.78
N ALA A 22 -9.15 -1.51 3.32
CA ALA A 22 -8.97 -1.11 4.71
C ALA A 22 -9.69 0.21 5.03
N TYR A 23 -9.67 1.20 4.14
CA TYR A 23 -10.42 2.45 4.35
C TYR A 23 -11.94 2.28 4.25
N LEU A 24 -12.43 1.35 3.42
CA LEU A 24 -13.85 1.03 3.38
C LEU A 24 -14.31 0.41 4.71
N GLU A 25 -13.48 -0.43 5.34
CA GLU A 25 -13.76 -0.95 6.70
C GLU A 25 -13.81 0.16 7.76
N LEU A 26 -13.03 1.23 7.56
CA LEU A 26 -13.07 2.46 8.35
C LEU A 26 -14.25 3.39 7.98
N GLN A 27 -15.20 2.91 7.17
CA GLN A 27 -16.42 3.61 6.77
C GLN A 27 -16.18 4.88 5.94
N LEU A 28 -15.04 4.98 5.23
CA LEU A 28 -14.87 6.02 4.22
C LEU A 28 -15.81 5.75 3.03
N SER A 29 -16.22 6.82 2.34
CA SER A 29 -16.91 6.67 1.06
C SER A 29 -15.96 6.02 0.04
N PRO A 30 -16.48 5.27 -0.96
CA PRO A 30 -15.64 4.59 -1.95
C PRO A 30 -14.64 5.51 -2.66
N VAL A 31 -15.06 6.76 -2.95
CA VAL A 31 -14.18 7.76 -3.58
C VAL A 31 -13.09 8.23 -2.62
N ALA A 32 -13.41 8.43 -1.34
CA ALA A 32 -12.43 8.85 -0.34
C ALA A 32 -11.42 7.72 -0.03
N ALA A 33 -11.88 6.48 0.08
CA ALA A 33 -11.04 5.30 0.28
C ALA A 33 -10.02 5.12 -0.86
N LEU A 34 -10.46 5.23 -2.12
CA LEU A 34 -9.58 5.13 -3.28
C LEU A 34 -8.52 6.25 -3.29
N ARG A 35 -8.92 7.49 -3.00
CA ARG A 35 -8.00 8.64 -2.96
C ARG A 35 -6.98 8.52 -1.83
N ALA A 36 -7.40 8.07 -0.65
CA ALA A 36 -6.52 7.85 0.49
C ALA A 36 -5.47 6.76 0.16
N ALA A 37 -5.90 5.64 -0.42
CA ALA A 37 -4.99 4.58 -0.84
C ALA A 37 -3.93 5.06 -1.85
N GLN A 38 -4.33 5.86 -2.84
CA GLN A 38 -3.39 6.43 -3.81
C GLN A 38 -2.42 7.42 -3.18
N ALA A 39 -2.89 8.26 -2.25
CA ALA A 39 -2.05 9.22 -1.54
C ALA A 39 -1.01 8.51 -0.67
N ASP A 40 -1.41 7.48 0.07
CA ASP A 40 -0.51 6.73 0.94
C ASP A 40 0.55 5.97 0.13
N LEU A 41 0.19 5.36 -1.00
CA LEU A 41 1.17 4.72 -1.89
C LEU A 41 2.18 5.72 -2.45
N LEU A 42 1.73 6.91 -2.83
CA LEU A 42 2.63 7.98 -3.31
C LEU A 42 3.62 8.42 -2.22
N LEU A 43 3.14 8.54 -0.97
CA LEU A 43 3.98 8.89 0.18
C LEU A 43 5.00 7.79 0.49
N LEU A 44 4.59 6.52 0.41
CA LEU A 44 5.48 5.37 0.64
C LEU A 44 6.57 5.25 -0.45
N ASP A 45 6.20 5.42 -1.72
CA ASP A 45 7.14 5.47 -2.84
C ASP A 45 8.17 6.61 -2.64
N GLY A 46 7.71 7.79 -2.21
CA GLY A 46 8.57 8.93 -1.90
C GLY A 46 9.47 8.70 -0.67
N SER A 47 8.97 8.00 0.35
CA SER A 47 9.75 7.66 1.55
C SER A 47 10.85 6.65 1.25
N SER A 48 10.62 5.71 0.33
CA SER A 48 11.66 4.78 -0.14
C SER A 48 12.81 5.53 -0.81
N ALA A 49 12.50 6.55 -1.63
CA ALA A 49 13.51 7.36 -2.32
C ALA A 49 14.39 8.19 -1.36
N VAL A 50 13.89 8.56 -0.18
CA VAL A 50 14.68 9.25 0.86
C VAL A 50 15.48 8.26 1.70
N ALA A 51 14.97 7.05 1.94
CA ALA A 51 15.68 6.02 2.70
C ALA A 51 16.89 5.45 1.96
N ASP A 52 16.85 5.33 0.62
CA ASP A 52 17.98 4.88 -0.21
C ASP A 52 19.05 5.97 -0.45
N ALA A 53 18.76 7.23 -0.09
CA ALA A 53 19.66 8.37 -0.32
C ALA A 53 20.63 8.64 0.85
N VAL A 54 20.64 7.80 1.89
CA VAL A 54 21.48 7.93 3.10
C VAL A 54 22.40 6.71 3.23
#